data_AF-A0A5B9YGB5-F1
#
_entry.id   AF-A0A5B9YGB5-F1
#
_cell.length_a   1.000
_cell.length_b   1.000
_cell.length_c   1.000
_cell.angle_alpha   90.00
_cell.angle_beta   90.00
_cell.angle_gamma   90.00
#
_symmetry.space_group_name_H-M   'P 1'
#
loop_
_entity.id
_entity.type
_entity.pdbx_description
1 polymer ?
#
loop_
_entity_poly.entity_id
_entity_poly.type
_entity_poly.pdbx_seq_one_letter_code
_entity_poly.pdbx_strand_id
1 'polypeptide(L)'
;MYQPKYVLKKKRKPHYRGTIAVLMIIGLLVISFFCLAFLKQKEAITLVHTWQSEETGEVLTFTKDGKVTFKNNLPEGVYRIISPNTIEYTVGNMSFQMIYTIEDNKLHWGIDQEHLEIFSPK
;
A
#
# COMPACT_ATOMS: atom_id res chain seq x y z
N MET A 1 -60.88 -48.62 39.19
CA MET A 1 -60.18 -48.66 37.89
C MET A 1 -59.18 -47.51 37.87
N TYR A 2 -57.88 -47.80 37.85
CA TYR A 2 -56.81 -46.79 37.84
C TYR A 2 -56.30 -46.61 36.40
N GLN A 3 -56.31 -45.39 35.87
CA GLN A 3 -55.82 -45.06 34.53
C GLN A 3 -54.47 -44.32 34.69
N PRO A 4 -53.36 -44.82 34.12
CA PRO A 4 -52.08 -44.13 34.24
C PRO A 4 -52.10 -42.87 33.36
N LYS A 5 -51.78 -41.71 33.96
CA LYS A 5 -51.53 -40.47 33.21
C LYS A 5 -50.22 -40.61 32.43
N TYR A 6 -50.31 -40.73 31.11
CA TYR A 6 -49.15 -40.66 30.24
C TYR A 6 -48.58 -39.22 30.26
N VAL A 7 -47.41 -39.05 30.86
CA VAL A 7 -46.67 -37.78 30.80
C VAL A 7 -45.89 -37.76 29.49
N LEU A 8 -46.37 -36.99 28.52
CA LEU A 8 -45.65 -36.71 27.28
C LEU A 8 -44.35 -35.96 27.62
N LYS A 9 -43.21 -36.67 27.60
CA LYS A 9 -41.88 -36.05 27.69
C LYS A 9 -41.68 -35.14 26.48
N LYS A 10 -41.78 -33.83 26.71
CA LYS A 10 -41.48 -32.78 25.73
C LYS A 10 -40.03 -32.94 25.25
N LYS A 11 -39.84 -33.46 24.03
CA LYS A 11 -38.52 -33.52 23.37
C LYS A 11 -37.99 -32.09 23.24
N ARG A 12 -36.97 -31.74 24.03
CA ARG A 12 -36.23 -30.48 23.88
C ARG A 12 -35.58 -30.51 22.49
N LYS A 13 -36.01 -29.62 21.59
CA LYS A 13 -35.37 -29.45 20.29
C LYS A 13 -33.92 -29.05 20.52
N PRO A 14 -32.94 -29.66 19.82
CA PRO A 14 -31.54 -29.39 20.05
C PRO A 14 -31.23 -27.91 19.80
N HIS A 15 -30.42 -27.33 20.67
CA HIS A 15 -30.06 -25.90 20.70
C HIS A 15 -29.12 -25.49 19.54
N TYR A 16 -29.21 -26.18 18.40
CA TYR A 16 -28.28 -26.15 17.27
C TYR A 16 -28.41 -24.88 16.42
N ARG A 17 -29.60 -24.26 16.38
CA ARG A 17 -29.83 -23.02 15.61
C ARG A 17 -29.09 -21.82 16.22
N GLY A 18 -29.04 -21.76 17.56
CA GLY A 18 -28.31 -20.70 18.27
C GLY A 18 -26.80 -20.84 18.12
N THR A 19 -26.28 -22.07 18.16
CA THR A 19 -24.84 -22.32 18.00
C THR A 19 -24.35 -22.03 16.58
N ILE A 20 -25.14 -22.34 15.55
CA ILE A 20 -24.81 -21.96 14.16
C ILE A 20 -24.78 -20.45 13.99
N ALA A 21 -25.75 -19.73 14.56
CA ALA A 21 -25.80 -18.27 14.47
C ALA A 21 -24.56 -17.61 15.11
N VAL A 22 -24.11 -18.11 16.26
CA VAL A 22 -22.90 -17.61 16.93
C VAL A 22 -21.65 -17.87 16.09
N LEU A 23 -21.52 -19.05 15.48
CA LEU A 23 -20.38 -19.37 14.60
C LEU A 23 -20.34 -18.48 13.34
N MET A 24 -21.50 -18.16 12.75
CA MET A 24 -21.56 -17.24 11.62
C MET A 24 -21.16 -15.81 12.00
N ILE A 25 -21.54 -15.33 13.17
CA ILE A 25 -21.14 -13.99 13.66
C ILE A 25 -19.63 -13.95 13.87
N ILE A 26 -19.05 -14.98 14.49
CA ILE A 26 -17.59 -15.08 14.67
C ILE A 26 -16.89 -15.12 13.32
N GLY A 27 -17.40 -15.91 12.37
CA GLY A 27 -16.85 -15.98 11.01
C GLY A 27 -16.86 -14.63 10.30
N LEU A 28 -17.96 -13.88 10.38
CA LEU A 28 -18.07 -12.53 9.81
C LEU A 28 -17.10 -11.54 10.46
N LEU A 29 -16.91 -11.61 11.79
CA LEU A 29 -15.95 -10.77 12.51
C LEU A 29 -14.51 -11.09 12.09
N VAL A 30 -14.17 -12.37 11.90
CA VAL A 30 -12.85 -12.79 11.41
C VAL A 30 -12.62 -12.28 9.99
N ILE A 31 -13.57 -12.48 9.08
CA ILE A 31 -13.47 -11.98 7.70
C ILE A 31 -13.33 -10.45 7.67
N SER A 32 -14.15 -9.75 8.45
CA SER A 32 -14.07 -8.28 8.57
C SER A 32 -12.71 -7.82 9.09
N PHE A 33 -12.14 -8.53 10.07
CA PHE A 33 -10.81 -8.22 10.60
C PHE A 33 -9.72 -8.44 9.55
N PHE A 34 -9.78 -9.55 8.80
CA PHE A 34 -8.85 -9.80 7.69
C PHE A 34 -8.99 -8.77 6.57
N CYS A 35 -10.20 -8.37 6.19
CA CYS A 35 -10.42 -7.31 5.20
C CYS A 35 -9.81 -5.98 5.68
N LEU A 36 -10.03 -5.59 6.94
CA LEU A 36 -9.44 -4.37 7.50
C LEU A 36 -7.91 -4.43 7.57
N ALA A 37 -7.34 -5.58 7.92
CA ALA A 37 -5.89 -5.78 7.92
C ALA A 37 -5.28 -5.67 6.52
N PHE A 38 -5.94 -6.25 5.52
CA PHE A 38 -5.50 -6.19 4.13
C PHE A 38 -5.58 -4.77 3.55
N LEU A 39 -6.61 -3.99 3.95
CA LEU A 39 -6.75 -2.59 3.54
C LEU A 39 -5.71 -1.66 4.20
N LYS A 40 -5.34 -1.92 5.46
CA LYS A 40 -4.34 -1.11 6.17
C LYS A 40 -2.92 -1.22 5.62
N GLN A 41 -2.60 -2.27 4.85
CA GLN A 41 -1.24 -2.54 4.42
C GLN A 41 -0.77 -1.68 3.23
N LYS A 42 -1.64 -0.84 2.65
CA LYS A 42 -1.27 0.11 1.59
C LYS A 42 -0.74 1.42 2.19
N GLU A 43 0.44 1.39 2.80
CA GLU A 43 1.17 2.65 3.03
C GLU A 43 1.60 3.19 1.66
N ALA A 44 1.20 4.43 1.36
CA ALA A 44 1.54 5.07 0.10
C ALA A 44 3.02 5.47 0.12
N ILE A 45 3.82 4.94 -0.81
CA ILE A 45 5.20 5.38 -1.00
C ILE A 45 5.18 6.81 -1.51
N THR A 46 6.02 7.65 -0.93
CA THR A 46 6.22 9.05 -1.34
C THR A 46 7.48 9.20 -2.17
N LEU A 47 7.62 10.32 -2.90
CA LEU A 47 8.83 10.62 -3.68
C LEU A 47 10.11 10.52 -2.84
N VAL A 48 10.06 10.97 -1.58
CA VAL A 48 11.15 10.86 -0.61
C VAL A 48 11.36 9.39 -0.24
N HIS A 49 12.22 8.71 -0.99
CA HIS A 49 12.58 7.32 -0.80
C HIS A 49 13.91 7.02 -1.49
N THR A 50 14.45 5.82 -1.23
CA THR A 50 15.56 5.26 -1.99
C THR A 50 15.00 4.49 -3.18
N TRP A 51 15.39 4.87 -4.38
CA TRP A 51 14.90 4.32 -5.63
C TRP A 51 16.04 3.66 -6.39
N GLN A 52 15.74 2.58 -7.08
CA GLN A 52 16.65 1.87 -7.95
C GLN A 52 16.07 1.81 -9.36
N SER A 53 16.82 2.30 -10.35
CA SER A 53 16.44 2.22 -11.76
C SER A 53 16.28 0.77 -12.19
N GLU A 54 15.19 0.47 -12.91
CA GLU A 54 14.96 -0.83 -13.54
C GLU A 54 15.78 -1.00 -14.84
N GLU A 55 16.20 0.10 -15.45
CA GLU A 55 16.95 0.08 -16.71
C GLU A 55 18.46 0.00 -16.48
N THR A 56 18.99 0.84 -15.59
CA THR A 56 20.43 0.99 -15.36
C THR A 56 20.91 0.32 -14.08
N GLY A 57 20.00 0.01 -13.15
CA GLY A 57 20.32 -0.50 -11.82
C GLY A 57 20.91 0.55 -10.87
N GLU A 58 20.99 1.81 -11.29
CA GLU A 58 21.49 2.91 -10.47
C GLU A 58 20.58 3.17 -9.28
N VAL A 59 21.19 3.56 -8.15
CA VAL A 59 20.47 3.86 -6.91
C VAL A 59 20.57 5.34 -6.62
N LEU A 60 19.41 5.98 -6.50
CA LEU A 60 19.27 7.38 -6.12
C LEU A 60 18.37 7.50 -4.89
N THR A 61 18.55 8.57 -4.12
CA THR A 61 17.74 8.84 -2.93
C THR A 61 17.20 10.25 -2.98
N PHE A 62 15.87 10.38 -2.99
CA PHE A 62 15.21 11.67 -2.78
C PHE A 62 15.09 11.90 -1.27
N THR A 63 15.67 13.00 -0.79
CA THR A 63 15.69 13.36 0.63
C THR A 63 14.63 14.43 0.93
N LYS A 64 14.24 14.56 2.21
CA LYS A 64 13.29 15.58 2.65
C LYS A 64 13.85 17.00 2.52
N ASP A 65 15.17 17.13 2.51
CA ASP A 65 15.87 18.41 2.39
C ASP A 65 15.95 18.91 0.94
N GLY A 66 15.25 18.23 0.01
CA GLY A 66 15.24 18.63 -1.40
C GLY A 66 16.49 18.22 -2.16
N LYS A 67 17.24 17.21 -1.70
CA LYS A 67 18.40 16.68 -2.43
C LYS A 67 18.12 15.33 -3.09
N VAL A 68 18.75 15.10 -4.22
CA VAL A 68 18.88 13.81 -4.90
C VAL A 68 20.33 13.37 -4.78
N THR A 69 20.59 12.29 -4.05
CA THR A 69 21.93 11.71 -3.90
C THR A 69 22.03 10.42 -4.68
N PHE A 70 23.19 10.16 -5.27
CA PHE A 70 23.45 8.95 -6.04
C PHE A 70 24.48 8.09 -5.31
N LYS A 71 24.29 6.77 -5.34
CA LYS A 71 25.23 5.83 -4.70
C LYS A 71 26.59 5.76 -5.43
N ASN A 72 26.65 6.10 -6.72
CA ASN A 72 27.82 5.89 -7.59
C ASN A 72 28.72 7.13 -7.75
N ASN A 73 28.82 8.02 -6.74
CA ASN A 73 29.62 9.26 -6.81
C ASN A 73 29.22 10.23 -7.94
N LEU A 74 28.00 10.11 -8.49
CA LEU A 74 27.46 11.12 -9.40
C LEU A 74 27.20 12.42 -8.62
N PRO A 75 27.28 13.58 -9.29
CA PRO A 75 27.05 14.87 -8.64
C PRO A 75 25.68 14.90 -7.97
N GLU A 76 25.64 15.37 -6.72
CA GLU A 76 24.39 15.61 -6.01
C GLU A 76 23.53 16.62 -6.78
N GLY A 77 22.25 16.30 -6.91
CA GLY A 77 21.25 17.22 -7.43
C GLY A 77 20.38 17.80 -6.32
N VAL A 78 19.73 18.92 -6.60
CA VAL A 78 18.71 19.55 -5.75
C VAL A 78 17.41 19.52 -6.52
N TYR A 79 16.31 19.14 -5.87
CA TYR A 79 14.99 19.15 -6.48
C TYR A 79 14.02 20.01 -5.67
N ARG A 80 13.09 20.62 -6.38
CA ARG A 80 11.97 21.35 -5.80
C ARG A 80 10.68 20.92 -6.49
N ILE A 81 9.67 20.52 -5.70
CA ILE A 81 8.34 20.22 -6.23
C ILE A 81 7.68 21.54 -6.63
N ILE A 82 7.38 21.70 -7.92
CA ILE A 82 6.75 22.90 -8.48
C ILE A 82 5.27 22.67 -8.81
N SER A 83 4.88 21.42 -9.04
CA SER A 83 3.50 20.99 -9.27
C SER A 83 3.30 19.56 -8.75
N PRO A 84 2.06 19.04 -8.63
CA PRO A 84 1.80 17.68 -8.16
C PRO A 84 2.57 16.56 -8.90
N ASN A 85 2.93 16.78 -10.16
CA ASN A 85 3.59 15.80 -11.02
C ASN A 85 4.88 16.35 -11.65
N THR A 86 5.42 17.47 -11.14
CA THR A 86 6.58 18.12 -11.74
C THR A 86 7.55 18.60 -10.68
N ILE A 87 8.82 18.27 -10.88
CA ILE A 87 9.94 18.78 -10.10
C ILE A 87 10.84 19.64 -10.98
N GLU A 88 11.37 20.69 -10.39
CA GLU A 88 12.54 21.39 -10.90
C GLU A 88 13.77 20.71 -10.32
N TYR A 89 14.54 20.03 -11.16
CA TYR A 89 15.75 19.32 -10.82
C TYR A 89 16.98 20.10 -11.26
N THR A 90 17.86 20.42 -10.33
CA THR A 90 19.07 21.23 -10.56
C THR A 90 20.31 20.41 -10.25
N VAL A 91 21.23 20.34 -11.19
CA VAL A 91 22.54 19.68 -11.03
C VAL A 91 23.63 20.62 -11.54
N GLY A 92 24.56 20.97 -10.66
CA GLY A 92 25.54 22.03 -10.92
C GLY A 92 24.85 23.38 -11.20
N ASN A 93 25.10 23.97 -12.37
CA ASN A 93 24.48 25.24 -12.81
C ASN A 93 23.32 25.05 -13.80
N MET A 94 22.86 23.82 -14.01
CA MET A 94 21.77 23.51 -14.94
C MET A 94 20.51 23.13 -14.17
N SER A 95 19.37 23.64 -14.62
CA SER A 95 18.07 23.34 -14.05
C SER A 95 17.13 22.81 -15.12
N PHE A 96 16.40 21.75 -14.78
CA PHE A 96 15.53 20.99 -15.66
C PHE A 96 14.15 20.87 -15.01
N GLN A 97 13.10 21.01 -15.80
CA GLN A 97 11.77 20.59 -15.36
C GLN A 97 11.56 19.15 -15.76
N MET A 98 11.24 18.31 -14.78
CA MET A 98 11.06 16.88 -14.96
C MET A 98 9.72 16.46 -14.39
N ILE A 99 9.09 15.50 -15.05
CA ILE A 99 7.81 14.94 -14.65
C ILE A 99 8.08 13.72 -13.78
N TYR A 100 7.31 13.59 -12.70
CA TYR A 100 7.32 12.38 -11.90
C TYR A 100 5.90 11.92 -11.55
N THR A 101 5.72 10.61 -11.47
CA THR A 101 4.49 9.97 -11.02
C THR A 101 4.85 8.74 -10.19
N ILE A 102 4.06 8.45 -9.15
CA ILE A 102 4.24 7.23 -8.35
C ILE A 102 3.00 6.37 -8.53
N GLU A 103 3.18 5.24 -9.21
CA GLU A 103 2.13 4.26 -9.52
C GLU A 103 2.63 2.87 -9.15
N ASP A 104 1.78 2.06 -8.51
CA ASP A 104 2.11 0.69 -8.09
C ASP A 104 3.45 0.57 -7.33
N ASN A 105 3.70 1.52 -6.42
CA ASN A 105 4.93 1.62 -5.63
C ASN A 105 6.20 1.83 -6.45
N LYS A 106 6.09 2.23 -7.72
CA LYS A 106 7.21 2.57 -8.59
C LYS A 106 7.21 4.06 -8.87
N LEU A 107 8.40 4.63 -8.95
CA LEU A 107 8.60 6.00 -9.40
C LEU A 107 8.82 5.97 -10.91
N HIS A 108 8.01 6.72 -11.63
CA HIS A 108 8.21 7.05 -13.03
C HIS A 108 8.78 8.46 -13.07
N TRP A 109 9.97 8.65 -13.62
CA TRP A 109 10.65 9.96 -13.63
C TRP A 109 11.36 10.20 -14.96
N GLY A 110 11.21 11.40 -15.53
CA GLY A 110 11.81 11.74 -16.80
C GLY A 110 11.57 13.19 -17.21
N ILE A 111 12.02 13.54 -18.42
CA ILE A 111 11.89 14.90 -18.98
C ILE A 111 10.49 15.13 -19.54
N ASP A 112 9.89 14.11 -20.16
CA ASP A 112 8.57 14.16 -20.78
C ASP A 112 7.72 12.93 -20.38
N GLN A 113 6.47 12.89 -20.80
CA GLN A 113 5.55 11.80 -20.48
C GLN A 113 5.81 10.52 -21.30
N GLU A 114 6.62 10.60 -22.36
CA GLU A 114 6.85 9.49 -23.30
C GLU A 114 8.11 8.69 -22.92
N HIS A 115 9.07 9.33 -22.26
CA HIS A 115 10.38 8.79 -21.87
C HIS A 115 10.56 8.84 -20.35
N LEU A 116 9.67 8.15 -19.63
CA LEU A 116 9.77 7.99 -18.17
C LEU A 116 10.59 6.74 -17.84
N GLU A 117 11.72 6.95 -17.16
CA GLU A 117 12.48 5.85 -16.56
C GLU A 117 11.74 5.34 -15.32
N ILE A 118 11.75 4.03 -15.12
CA ILE A 118 11.05 3.37 -14.03
C ILE A 118 12.04 3.02 -12.93
N PHE A 119 11.69 3.36 -11.69
CA PHE A 119 12.46 3.05 -10.51
C PHE A 119 11.63 2.28 -9.49
N SER A 120 12.21 1.20 -8.99
CA SER A 120 11.66 0.39 -7.90
C SER A 120 12.23 0.85 -6.54
N PRO A 121 11.44 0.74 -5.46
CA PRO A 121 11.92 1.06 -4.11
C PRO A 121 12.99 0.04 -3.70
N LYS A 122 14.02 0.51 -2.99
CA LYS A 122 15.17 -0.29 -2.59
C LYS A 122 15.23 -0.53 -1.08
#